data_AF-A0A337SGP8-F1
#
_entry.id   AF-A0A337SGP8-F1
#
_cell.length_a   1.000
_cell.length_b   1.000
_cell.length_c   1.000
_cell.angle_alpha   90.00
_cell.angle_beta   90.00
_cell.angle_gamma   90.00
#
_symmetry.space_group_name_H-M   'P 1'
#
loop_
_entity.id
_entity.type
_entity.pdbx_description
1 polymer ?
#
loop_
_entity_poly.entity_id
_entity_poly.type
_entity_poly.pdbx_seq_one_letter_code
_entity_poly.pdbx_strand_id
1 'polypeptide(L)'
;MPRRRLWIREETRLLGAIQIMTGLIVHFVGQLWTYLFTTQVIAFGKAYLPLVVITRYAYWSSVCFLFSGVFAVLTERMRSTFLMSYTMAVNIVSACAAVIGLLILSFEFIIYSLTTQAPIWPERSGKILSEYLFLFTILELFTACTVAHWIYKAKHLR
;
A
#
# COMPACT_ATOMS: atom_id res chain seq x y z
N MET A 1 -18.20 -29.19 -10.48
CA MET A 1 -17.14 -28.62 -9.60
C MET A 1 -16.03 -27.76 -10.27
N PRO A 2 -15.83 -27.67 -11.61
CA PRO A 2 -14.74 -26.84 -12.18
C PRO A 2 -15.02 -25.32 -12.19
N ARG A 3 -16.28 -24.90 -12.30
CA ARG A 3 -16.70 -23.49 -12.43
C ARG A 3 -16.27 -22.59 -11.26
N ARG A 4 -16.40 -23.10 -10.03
CA ARG A 4 -16.04 -22.35 -8.80
C ARG A 4 -14.54 -22.09 -8.67
N ARG A 5 -13.72 -22.97 -9.23
CA ARG A 5 -12.25 -22.88 -9.18
C ARG A 5 -11.70 -21.89 -10.21
N LEU A 6 -12.38 -21.73 -11.35
CA LEU A 6 -12.11 -20.69 -12.34
C LEU A 6 -12.49 -19.30 -11.84
N TRP A 7 -13.65 -19.17 -11.16
CA TRP A 7 -14.09 -17.90 -10.61
C TRP A 7 -13.11 -17.33 -9.57
N ILE A 8 -12.73 -18.10 -8.54
CA ILE A 8 -11.73 -17.67 -7.52
C ILE A 8 -10.42 -17.21 -8.17
N ARG A 9 -10.08 -17.81 -9.31
CA ARG A 9 -8.85 -17.56 -10.03
C ARG A 9 -8.87 -16.20 -10.75
N GLU A 10 -9.95 -15.90 -11.46
CA GLU A 10 -10.15 -14.60 -12.11
C GLU A 10 -10.17 -13.47 -11.08
N GLU A 11 -10.84 -13.68 -9.95
CA GLU A 11 -10.87 -12.73 -8.83
C GLU A 11 -9.47 -12.52 -8.23
N THR A 12 -8.67 -13.57 -8.04
CA THR A 12 -7.30 -13.44 -7.50
C THR A 12 -6.41 -12.63 -8.46
N ARG A 13 -6.56 -12.83 -9.77
CA ARG A 13 -5.85 -12.05 -10.79
C ARG A 13 -6.28 -10.57 -10.75
N LEU A 14 -7.58 -10.31 -10.60
CA LEU A 14 -8.10 -8.95 -10.45
C LEU A 14 -7.53 -8.26 -9.20
N LEU A 15 -7.54 -8.93 -8.05
CA LEU A 15 -6.94 -8.42 -6.82
C LEU A 15 -5.45 -8.13 -7.00
N GLY A 16 -4.70 -9.02 -7.66
CA GLY A 16 -3.29 -8.78 -7.96
C GLY A 16 -3.05 -7.55 -8.84
N ALA A 17 -3.92 -7.30 -9.83
CA ALA A 17 -3.86 -6.07 -10.63
C ALA A 17 -4.14 -4.82 -9.80
N ILE A 18 -5.10 -4.89 -8.85
CA ILE A 18 -5.38 -3.80 -7.92
C ILE A 18 -4.17 -3.50 -7.04
N GLN A 19 -3.49 -4.52 -6.51
CA GLN A 19 -2.26 -4.35 -5.72
C GLN A 19 -1.14 -3.69 -6.51
N ILE A 20 -0.93 -4.10 -7.77
CA ILE A 20 0.06 -3.46 -8.67
C ILE A 20 -0.26 -1.98 -8.85
N MET A 21 -1.50 -1.66 -9.21
CA MET A 21 -1.93 -0.26 -9.40
C MET A 21 -1.82 0.55 -8.11
N THR A 22 -2.15 -0.06 -6.97
CA THR A 22 -2.05 0.56 -5.65
C THR A 22 -0.59 0.88 -5.32
N GLY A 23 0.33 -0.06 -5.54
CA GLY A 23 1.77 0.17 -5.38
C GLY A 23 2.29 1.31 -6.26
N LEU A 24 1.90 1.36 -7.55
CA LEU A 24 2.28 2.46 -8.44
C LEU A 24 1.73 3.81 -7.96
N ILE A 25 0.46 3.87 -7.57
CA ILE A 25 -0.16 5.11 -7.08
C ILE A 25 0.56 5.59 -5.82
N VAL A 26 0.80 4.70 -4.86
CA VAL A 26 1.55 5.02 -3.62
C VAL A 26 2.94 5.55 -3.94
N HIS A 27 3.64 4.96 -4.93
CA HIS A 27 4.95 5.43 -5.37
C HIS A 27 4.89 6.86 -5.92
N PHE A 28 3.99 7.14 -6.86
CA PHE A 28 3.87 8.46 -7.48
C PHE A 28 3.38 9.53 -6.49
N VAL A 29 2.48 9.18 -5.58
CA VAL A 29 2.06 10.08 -4.50
C VAL A 29 3.24 10.39 -3.57
N GLY A 30 4.05 9.39 -3.22
CA GLY A 30 5.28 9.59 -2.45
C GLY A 30 6.31 10.49 -3.14
N GLN A 31 6.46 10.34 -4.46
CA GLN A 31 7.33 11.18 -5.28
C GLN A 31 6.83 12.63 -5.32
N LEU A 32 5.53 12.84 -5.57
CA LEU A 32 4.89 14.15 -5.56
C LEU A 32 5.04 14.83 -4.19
N TRP A 33 4.84 14.05 -3.13
CA TRP A 33 5.01 14.51 -1.76
C TRP A 33 6.44 14.99 -1.52
N THR A 34 7.43 14.18 -1.91
CA THR A 34 8.87 14.51 -1.75
C THR A 34 9.24 15.77 -2.52
N TYR A 35 8.73 15.90 -3.76
CA TYR A 35 8.90 17.10 -4.57
C TYR A 35 8.33 18.33 -3.85
N LEU A 36 7.08 18.28 -3.39
CA LEU A 36 6.46 19.37 -2.65
C LEU A 36 7.31 19.74 -1.43
N PHE A 37 7.71 18.76 -0.61
CA PHE A 37 8.56 19.02 0.55
C PHE A 37 9.86 19.75 0.21
N THR A 38 10.59 19.30 -0.81
CA THR A 38 11.84 19.97 -1.21
C THR A 38 11.61 21.42 -1.66
N THR A 39 10.54 21.67 -2.43
CA THR A 39 10.20 23.05 -2.85
C THR A 39 9.81 23.95 -1.67
N GLN A 40 9.13 23.40 -0.66
CA GLN A 40 8.71 24.13 0.54
C GLN A 40 9.90 24.55 1.41
N VAL A 41 10.84 23.64 1.64
CA VAL A 41 12.08 23.92 2.39
C VAL A 41 12.84 25.09 1.75
N ILE A 42 12.97 25.06 0.42
CA ILE A 42 13.70 26.09 -0.34
C ILE A 42 12.98 27.44 -0.31
N ALA A 43 11.65 27.46 -0.48
CA ALA A 43 10.88 28.69 -0.64
C ALA A 43 10.58 29.41 0.68
N PHE A 44 10.29 28.68 1.75
CA PHE A 44 9.77 29.27 2.99
C PHE A 44 10.71 29.14 4.20
N GLY A 45 11.81 28.37 4.08
CA GLY A 45 12.76 28.13 5.18
C GLY A 45 12.17 27.44 6.42
N LYS A 46 10.88 27.08 6.36
CA LYS A 46 10.13 26.31 7.34
C LYS A 46 9.44 25.19 6.59
N ALA A 47 9.68 23.96 7.00
CA ALA A 47 8.96 22.82 6.45
C ALA A 47 8.40 21.99 7.61
N TYR A 48 7.09 21.77 7.56
CA TYR A 48 6.46 20.66 8.27
C TYR A 48 7.14 19.37 7.80
N LEU A 49 7.65 18.58 8.74
CA LEU A 49 8.37 17.34 8.48
C LEU A 49 7.48 16.15 8.90
N PRO A 50 6.61 15.64 8.01
CA PRO A 50 5.76 14.51 8.32
C PRO A 50 6.53 13.21 8.36
N LEU A 51 5.98 12.32 9.18
CA LEU A 51 6.53 11.02 9.47
C LEU A 51 6.63 10.15 8.21
N VAL A 52 5.67 10.26 7.27
CA VAL A 52 5.70 9.53 6.00
C VAL A 52 7.00 9.70 5.23
N VAL A 53 7.64 10.88 5.30
CA VAL A 53 8.88 11.15 4.54
C VAL A 53 10.14 10.93 5.31
N ILE A 54 10.11 11.14 6.62
CA ILE A 54 11.21 10.67 7.47
C ILE A 54 11.36 9.15 7.32
N THR A 55 10.25 8.42 7.38
CA THR A 55 10.22 6.96 7.26
C THR A 55 10.35 6.46 5.82
N ARG A 56 10.27 7.35 4.83
CA ARG A 56 10.20 7.04 3.40
C ARG A 56 9.15 5.97 3.08
N TYR A 57 8.06 5.98 3.84
CA TYR A 57 7.03 4.94 3.85
C TYR A 57 6.58 4.57 2.44
N ALA A 58 6.16 5.57 1.67
CA ALA A 58 5.61 5.39 0.32
C ALA A 58 6.56 4.64 -0.62
N TYR A 59 7.88 4.76 -0.46
CA TYR A 59 8.83 4.10 -1.35
C TYR A 59 8.94 2.60 -1.04
N TRP A 60 9.25 2.23 0.20
CA TRP A 60 9.43 0.81 0.51
C TRP A 60 8.08 0.06 0.54
N SER A 61 6.99 0.71 0.93
CA SER A 61 5.66 0.09 0.86
C SER A 61 5.20 -0.13 -0.58
N SER A 62 5.45 0.82 -1.50
CA SER A 62 5.11 0.65 -2.92
C SER A 62 5.77 -0.59 -3.54
N VAL A 63 7.02 -0.88 -3.15
CA VAL A 63 7.75 -2.06 -3.60
C VAL A 63 7.08 -3.34 -3.08
N CYS A 64 6.72 -3.39 -1.80
CA CYS A 64 5.99 -4.52 -1.23
C CYS A 64 4.65 -4.77 -1.94
N PHE A 65 3.90 -3.70 -2.22
CA PHE A 65 2.56 -3.76 -2.84
C PHE A 65 2.64 -4.17 -4.32
N LEU A 66 3.67 -3.71 -5.03
CA LEU A 66 3.95 -4.17 -6.39
C LEU A 66 4.27 -5.67 -6.42
N PHE A 67 5.15 -6.13 -5.53
CA PHE A 67 5.51 -7.54 -5.48
C PHE A 67 4.34 -8.43 -5.07
N SER A 68 3.53 -8.05 -4.06
CA SER A 68 2.35 -8.83 -3.67
C SER A 68 1.40 -9.05 -4.85
N GLY A 69 1.15 -7.99 -5.63
CA GLY A 69 0.29 -8.04 -6.81
C GLY A 69 0.86 -8.84 -7.97
N VAL A 70 2.15 -8.68 -8.28
CA VAL A 70 2.83 -9.48 -9.33
C VAL A 70 2.74 -10.97 -9.01
N PHE A 71 3.00 -11.36 -7.76
CA PHE A 71 2.91 -12.77 -7.34
C PHE A 71 1.49 -13.31 -7.30
N ALA A 72 0.50 -12.48 -6.95
CA ALA A 72 -0.93 -12.83 -7.04
C ALA A 72 -1.33 -13.13 -8.49
N VAL A 73 -0.90 -12.32 -9.46
CA VAL A 73 -1.14 -12.56 -10.89
C VAL A 73 -0.38 -13.79 -11.41
N LEU A 74 0.88 -13.97 -11.02
CA LEU A 74 1.69 -15.12 -11.46
C LEU A 74 1.15 -16.46 -10.95
N THR A 75 0.63 -16.48 -9.72
CA THR A 75 0.02 -17.69 -9.14
C THR A 75 -1.17 -18.17 -9.94
N GLU A 76 -1.91 -17.24 -10.54
CA GLU A 76 -3.01 -17.58 -11.44
C GLU A 76 -2.56 -18.40 -12.65
N ARG A 77 -1.42 -18.00 -13.25
CA ARG A 77 -0.89 -18.62 -14.47
C ARG A 77 -0.13 -19.92 -14.23
N MET A 78 0.76 -19.95 -13.23
CA MET A 78 1.83 -20.96 -13.15
C MET A 78 1.52 -22.15 -12.20
N ARG A 79 0.41 -22.10 -11.45
CA ARG A 79 -0.23 -23.24 -10.72
C ARG A 79 0.64 -24.13 -9.80
N SER A 80 1.85 -23.71 -9.46
CA SER A 80 2.79 -24.43 -8.58
C SER A 80 2.46 -24.22 -7.10
N THR A 81 2.53 -25.30 -6.30
CA THR A 81 2.35 -25.24 -4.84
C THR A 81 3.40 -24.35 -4.17
N PHE A 82 4.62 -24.34 -4.71
CA PHE A 82 5.70 -23.48 -4.23
C PHE A 82 5.36 -22.01 -4.45
N LEU A 83 4.85 -21.67 -5.65
CA LEU A 83 4.45 -20.32 -6.01
C LEU A 83 3.26 -19.82 -5.18
N MET A 84 2.30 -20.70 -4.87
CA MET A 84 1.22 -20.40 -3.93
C MET A 84 1.75 -20.05 -2.54
N SER A 85 2.69 -20.85 -2.02
CA SER A 85 3.33 -20.57 -0.72
C SER A 85 4.08 -19.23 -0.70
N TYR A 86 4.82 -18.92 -1.75
CA TYR A 86 5.53 -17.64 -1.86
C TYR A 86 4.55 -16.47 -1.95
N THR A 87 3.49 -16.60 -2.75
CA THR A 87 2.45 -15.57 -2.92
C THR A 87 1.73 -15.26 -1.61
N MET A 88 1.43 -16.29 -0.82
CA MET A 88 0.89 -16.12 0.53
C MET A 88 1.87 -15.33 1.41
N ALA A 89 3.16 -15.69 1.41
CA ALA A 89 4.18 -15.01 2.20
C ALA A 89 4.32 -13.52 1.84
N VAL A 90 4.43 -13.19 0.55
CA VAL A 90 4.57 -11.78 0.12
C VAL A 90 3.30 -10.96 0.38
N ASN A 91 2.11 -11.57 0.32
CA ASN A 91 0.88 -10.89 0.71
C ASN A 91 0.80 -10.63 2.22
N ILE A 92 1.31 -11.55 3.06
CA ILE A 92 1.44 -11.30 4.50
C ILE A 92 2.43 -10.15 4.77
N VAL A 93 3.57 -10.14 4.10
CA VAL A 93 4.55 -9.04 4.21
C VAL A 93 3.95 -7.71 3.76
N SER A 94 3.19 -7.70 2.66
CA SER A 94 2.45 -6.51 2.19
C SER A 94 1.43 -6.03 3.22
N ALA A 95 0.66 -6.94 3.82
CA ALA A 95 -0.29 -6.61 4.88
C ALA A 95 0.41 -6.02 6.11
N CYS A 96 1.55 -6.56 6.54
CA CYS A 96 2.36 -5.99 7.62
C CYS A 96 2.87 -4.58 7.25
N ALA A 97 3.37 -4.39 6.04
CA ALA A 97 3.79 -3.08 5.53
C ALA A 97 2.62 -2.08 5.53
N ALA A 98 1.42 -2.51 5.15
CA ALA A 98 0.22 -1.69 5.19
C ALA A 98 -0.15 -1.31 6.62
N VAL A 99 -0.15 -2.24 7.58
CA VAL A 99 -0.42 -1.94 9.00
C VAL A 99 0.58 -0.92 9.57
N ILE A 100 1.87 -1.10 9.30
CA ILE A 100 2.91 -0.13 9.70
C ILE A 100 2.61 1.26 9.12
N GLY A 101 2.24 1.31 7.84
CA GLY A 101 1.83 2.55 7.16
C GLY A 101 0.64 3.24 7.81
N LEU A 102 -0.42 2.49 8.13
CA LEU A 102 -1.60 3.03 8.79
C LEU A 102 -1.26 3.60 10.17
N LEU A 103 -0.36 2.96 10.92
CA LEU A 103 0.10 3.49 12.20
C LEU A 103 0.87 4.80 12.01
N ILE A 104 1.84 4.84 11.09
CA ILE A 104 2.63 6.06 10.78
C ILE A 104 1.70 7.22 10.38
N LEU A 105 0.79 6.98 9.44
CA LEU A 105 -0.16 7.98 8.95
C LEU A 105 -1.14 8.44 10.04
N SER A 106 -1.62 7.52 10.89
CA SER A 106 -2.48 7.88 12.02
C SER A 106 -1.76 8.78 13.02
N PHE A 107 -0.50 8.47 13.36
CA PHE A 107 0.31 9.34 14.21
C PHE A 107 0.53 10.72 13.59
N GLU A 108 0.77 10.77 12.28
CA GLU A 108 0.89 12.04 11.55
C GLU A 108 -0.39 12.89 11.62
N PHE A 109 -1.56 12.28 11.45
CA PHE A 109 -2.84 12.98 11.59
C PHE A 109 -3.12 13.47 13.01
N ILE A 110 -2.72 12.70 14.03
CA ILE A 110 -2.83 13.13 15.43
C ILE A 110 -1.95 14.35 15.69
N ILE A 111 -0.68 14.31 15.26
CA ILE A 111 0.25 15.44 15.40
C ILE A 111 -0.28 16.68 14.67
N TYR A 112 -0.78 16.50 13.45
CA TYR A 112 -1.40 17.60 12.70
C TYR A 112 -2.60 18.19 13.44
N SER A 113 -3.45 17.36 14.03
CA SER A 113 -4.66 17.81 14.74
C SER A 113 -4.37 18.52 16.07
N LEU A 114 -3.27 18.15 16.74
CA LEU A 114 -2.83 18.80 17.99
C LEU A 114 -2.09 20.13 17.75
N THR A 115 -1.69 20.41 16.50
CA THR A 115 -1.00 21.65 16.16
C THR A 115 -1.99 22.81 16.17
N THR A 116 -1.77 23.79 17.05
CA THR A 116 -2.66 24.96 17.24
C THR A 116 -2.40 26.11 16.26
N GLN A 117 -1.37 25.99 15.41
CA GLN A 117 -1.04 27.04 14.43
C GLN A 117 -1.98 26.97 13.23
N ALA A 118 -2.34 28.13 12.68
CA ALA A 118 -3.13 28.21 11.47
C ALA A 118 -2.34 27.57 10.31
N PRO A 119 -2.83 26.48 9.69
CA PRO A 119 -2.03 25.73 8.73
C PRO A 119 -1.84 26.55 7.46
N ILE A 120 -0.59 26.66 7.02
CA ILE A 120 -0.25 27.28 5.74
C ILE A 120 -0.71 26.37 4.59
N TRP A 121 -0.96 26.94 3.40
CA TRP A 121 -1.41 26.20 2.21
C TRP A 121 -0.58 24.92 1.88
N PRO A 122 0.74 24.86 2.14
CA PRO A 122 1.54 23.66 1.90
C PRO A 122 1.22 22.50 2.83
N GLU A 123 0.97 22.79 4.10
CA GLU A 123 0.65 21.79 5.11
C GLU A 123 -0.69 21.14 4.80
N ARG A 124 -1.67 21.93 4.34
CA ARG A 124 -2.95 21.41 3.85
C ARG A 124 -2.76 20.48 2.65
N SER A 125 -1.91 20.87 1.70
CA SER A 125 -1.63 20.06 0.50
C SER A 125 -0.94 18.75 0.86
N GLY A 126 0.05 18.79 1.76
CA GLY A 126 0.73 17.61 2.29
C GLY A 126 -0.22 16.67 3.03
N LYS A 127 -1.13 17.21 3.85
CA LYS A 127 -2.15 16.42 4.54
C LYS A 127 -3.06 15.67 3.56
N ILE A 128 -3.56 16.34 2.53
CA ILE A 128 -4.41 15.71 1.50
C ILE A 128 -3.69 14.53 0.85
N LEU A 129 -2.39 14.65 0.57
CA LEU A 129 -1.58 13.56 0.04
C LEU A 129 -1.42 12.41 1.03
N SER A 130 -1.22 12.70 2.32
CA SER A 130 -1.19 11.69 3.38
C SER A 130 -2.56 10.98 3.52
N GLU A 131 -3.68 11.69 3.33
CA GLU A 131 -5.03 11.09 3.28
C GLU A 131 -5.18 10.12 2.10
N TYR A 132 -4.68 10.48 0.90
CA TYR A 132 -4.64 9.54 -0.23
C TYR A 132 -3.81 8.30 0.07
N LEU A 133 -2.60 8.47 0.64
CA LEU A 133 -1.77 7.35 1.06
C LEU A 133 -2.49 6.45 2.06
N PHE A 134 -3.23 7.02 3.00
CA PHE A 134 -4.02 6.26 3.98
C PHE A 134 -5.08 5.38 3.32
N LEU A 135 -5.87 5.94 2.39
CA LEU A 135 -6.89 5.20 1.67
C LEU A 135 -6.31 4.05 0.83
N PHE A 136 -5.24 4.30 0.08
CA PHE A 136 -4.58 3.26 -0.73
C PHE A 136 -3.90 2.20 0.13
N THR A 137 -3.40 2.57 1.31
CA THR A 137 -2.83 1.61 2.28
C THR A 137 -3.90 0.69 2.87
N ILE A 138 -5.10 1.23 3.17
CA ILE A 138 -6.25 0.41 3.59
C ILE A 138 -6.64 -0.56 2.48
N LEU A 139 -6.71 -0.08 1.23
CA LEU A 139 -7.04 -0.90 0.07
C LEU A 139 -6.05 -2.06 -0.09
N GLU A 140 -4.75 -1.80 0.02
CA GLU A 140 -3.73 -2.86 -0.02
C GLU A 140 -3.94 -3.86 1.12
N LEU A 141 -4.21 -3.40 2.35
CA LEU A 141 -4.42 -4.30 3.49
C LEU A 141 -5.58 -5.28 3.22
N PHE A 142 -6.71 -4.79 2.72
CA PHE A 142 -7.86 -5.63 2.40
C PHE A 142 -7.56 -6.62 1.26
N THR A 143 -6.94 -6.15 0.18
CA THR A 143 -6.61 -7.00 -0.97
C THR A 143 -5.58 -8.06 -0.60
N ALA A 144 -4.52 -7.69 0.12
CA ALA A 144 -3.48 -8.61 0.58
C ALA A 144 -4.02 -9.69 1.52
N CYS A 145 -4.85 -9.31 2.50
CA CYS A 145 -5.52 -10.27 3.39
C CYS A 145 -6.44 -11.22 2.62
N THR A 146 -7.19 -10.71 1.64
CA THR A 146 -8.12 -11.50 0.83
C THR A 146 -7.35 -12.52 -0.03
N VAL A 147 -6.28 -12.09 -0.71
CA VAL A 147 -5.41 -12.97 -1.50
C VAL A 147 -4.78 -14.04 -0.61
N ALA A 148 -4.20 -13.66 0.54
CA ALA A 148 -3.60 -14.62 1.47
C ALA A 148 -4.62 -15.66 1.96
N HIS A 149 -5.83 -15.24 2.31
CA HIS A 149 -6.92 -16.14 2.73
C HIS A 149 -7.35 -17.10 1.61
N TRP A 150 -7.49 -16.62 0.38
CA TRP A 150 -7.87 -17.47 -0.75
C TRP A 150 -6.80 -18.48 -1.11
N ILE A 151 -5.52 -18.09 -1.06
CA ILE A 151 -4.40 -19.01 -1.30
C ILE A 151 -4.33 -20.07 -0.21
N TYR A 152 -4.50 -19.69 1.06
CA TYR A 152 -4.58 -20.64 2.18
C TYR A 152 -5.70 -21.66 1.96
N LYS A 153 -6.91 -21.20 1.63
CA LYS A 153 -8.05 -22.07 1.35
C LYS A 153 -7.82 -22.97 0.14
N ALA A 154 -7.17 -22.47 -0.92
CA ALA A 154 -6.84 -23.26 -2.10
C ALA A 154 -5.81 -24.37 -1.81
N LYS A 155 -4.92 -24.16 -0.84
CA LYS A 155 -3.92 -25.15 -0.41
C LYS A 155 -4.53 -26.29 0.42
N HIS A 156 -5.52 -25.99 1.27
CA HIS A 156 -6.23 -26.98 2.10
C HIS A 156 -7.37 -27.74 1.39
N LEU A 157 -7.80 -27.27 0.21
CA LEU A 157 -8.81 -27.95 -0.64
C LEU A 157 -8.19 -28.83 -1.74
N ARG A 158 -6.87 -29.04 -1.71
CA ARG A 158 -6.16 -30.04 -2.52
C ARG A 158 -6.02 -31.32 -1.72
#